data_AF-A0A6A5FTP2-F1
#
_entry.id   AF-A0A6A5FTP2-F1
#
_cell.length_a   1.000
_cell.length_b   1.000
_cell.length_c   1.000
_cell.angle_alpha   90.00
_cell.angle_beta   90.00
_cell.angle_gamma   90.00
#
_symmetry.space_group_name_H-M   'P 1'
#
loop_
_entity.id
_entity.type
_entity.pdbx_description
1 polymer ?
#
loop_
_entity_poly.entity_id
_entity_poly.type
_entity_poly.pdbx_seq_one_letter_code
_entity_poly.pdbx_strand_id
1 'polypeptide(L)'
;MNPILIFLVAGALAASFTDEKIEAAAAKCCVKKEECCREVIRFGLPVRCRYEKEKELPRIVYNCLQRELFDKEEEKHQRVELDDIVCCQVFLKDQFDPKGRCERICKTAMESPSYSETVKLQRIKECTIVENPRFQCFNQCRALRREGINIEVMRQDEYCNTTSTQHPPLQKKIFRRRWL
;
A
#
# COMPACT_ATOMS: atom_id res chain seq x y z
N MET A 1 18.24 40.07 13.23
CA MET A 1 16.82 39.69 13.13
C MET A 1 16.65 38.84 11.89
N ASN A 2 16.51 37.52 12.06
CA ASN A 2 16.42 36.56 10.97
C ASN A 2 15.25 35.63 11.31
N PRO A 3 14.10 35.67 10.62
CA PRO A 3 13.07 34.68 10.83
C PRO A 3 13.48 33.41 10.08
N ILE A 4 13.82 32.38 10.85
CA ILE A 4 14.09 31.04 10.36
C ILE A 4 12.81 30.51 9.70
N LEU A 5 12.93 30.13 8.42
CA LEU A 5 11.91 29.44 7.65
C LEU A 5 11.40 28.21 8.42
N ILE A 6 10.11 28.19 8.70
CA ILE A 6 9.41 26.99 9.17
C ILE A 6 9.36 26.02 7.99
N PHE A 7 10.12 24.92 8.08
CA PHE A 7 9.98 23.79 7.17
C PHE A 7 8.58 23.18 7.37
N LEU A 8 7.71 23.39 6.37
CA LEU A 8 6.51 22.59 6.17
C LEU A 8 6.95 21.15 5.93
N VAL A 9 6.82 20.31 6.95
CA VAL A 9 6.94 18.87 6.79
C VAL A 9 5.80 18.44 5.87
N ALA A 10 6.16 18.06 4.65
CA ALA A 10 5.27 17.49 3.66
C ALA A 10 4.67 16.19 4.21
N GLY A 11 3.55 16.31 4.93
CA GLY A 11 2.64 15.20 5.12
C GLY A 11 2.18 14.79 3.72
N ALA A 12 2.38 13.51 3.37
CA ALA A 12 1.87 12.96 2.12
C ALA A 12 0.41 13.38 1.98
N LEU A 13 0.14 14.27 1.03
CA LEU A 13 -1.20 14.69 0.68
C LEU A 13 -1.89 13.43 0.15
N ALA A 14 -2.64 12.74 1.02
CA ALA A 14 -3.70 11.88 0.55
C ALA A 14 -4.55 12.80 -0.32
N ALA A 15 -4.57 12.55 -1.63
CA ALA A 15 -5.40 13.31 -2.54
C ALA A 15 -6.83 13.26 -1.99
N SER A 16 -7.32 14.38 -1.45
CA SER A 16 -8.68 14.46 -0.96
C SER A 16 -9.56 14.66 -2.18
N PHE A 17 -10.21 13.59 -2.63
CA PHE A 17 -11.22 13.68 -3.67
C PHE A 17 -12.33 14.65 -3.25
N THR A 18 -12.87 15.41 -4.19
CA THR A 18 -14.06 16.25 -3.94
C THR A 18 -15.24 15.37 -3.59
N ASP A 19 -16.18 15.86 -2.77
CA ASP A 19 -17.40 15.11 -2.45
C ASP A 19 -18.15 14.68 -3.72
N GLU A 20 -18.25 15.57 -4.73
CA GLU A 20 -18.86 15.24 -6.02
C GLU A 20 -18.21 14.02 -6.70
N LYS A 21 -16.88 13.93 -6.70
CA LYS A 21 -16.15 12.79 -7.28
C LYS A 21 -16.35 11.51 -6.48
N ILE A 22 -16.41 11.62 -5.14
CA ILE A 22 -16.69 10.50 -4.24
C ILE A 22 -18.10 9.96 -4.48
N GLU A 23 -19.09 10.84 -4.55
CA GLU A 23 -20.50 10.50 -4.83
C GLU A 23 -20.65 9.83 -6.19
N ALA A 24 -20.05 10.39 -7.24
CA ALA A 24 -20.11 9.85 -8.60
C ALA A 24 -19.46 8.45 -8.70
N ALA A 25 -18.26 8.27 -8.11
CA ALA A 25 -17.58 6.98 -8.11
C ALA A 25 -18.37 5.92 -7.33
N ALA A 26 -18.92 6.27 -6.16
CA ALA A 26 -19.73 5.35 -5.36
C ALA A 26 -21.03 4.96 -6.07
N ALA A 27 -21.74 5.91 -6.68
CA ALA A 27 -22.97 5.65 -7.43
C ALA A 27 -22.75 4.73 -8.63
N LYS A 28 -21.61 4.87 -9.32
CA LYS A 28 -21.28 4.06 -10.49
C LYS A 28 -20.78 2.66 -10.13
N CYS A 29 -20.00 2.53 -9.07
CA CYS A 29 -19.31 1.28 -8.74
C CYS A 29 -20.01 0.43 -7.68
N CYS A 30 -20.87 1.00 -6.84
CA CYS A 30 -21.38 0.34 -5.64
C CYS A 30 -22.90 0.28 -5.60
N VAL A 31 -23.48 -0.59 -6.43
CA VAL A 31 -24.93 -0.80 -6.53
C VAL A 31 -25.54 -1.15 -5.16
N LYS A 32 -26.45 -0.29 -4.66
CA LYS A 32 -27.16 -0.45 -3.36
C LYS A 32 -26.25 -0.41 -2.13
N LYS A 33 -24.99 0.00 -2.27
CA LYS A 33 -23.97 0.08 -1.20
C LYS A 33 -23.20 1.40 -1.25
N GLU A 34 -23.77 2.41 -1.89
CA GLU A 34 -23.15 3.69 -2.20
C GLU A 34 -22.63 4.36 -0.92
N GLU A 35 -23.45 4.39 0.14
CA GLU A 35 -23.08 4.99 1.43
C GLU A 35 -21.80 4.39 2.03
N CYS A 36 -21.71 3.06 2.08
CA CYS A 36 -20.52 2.38 2.56
C CYS A 36 -19.30 2.67 1.65
N CYS A 37 -19.49 2.72 0.34
CA CYS A 37 -18.39 3.05 -0.57
C CYS A 37 -17.88 4.49 -0.39
N ARG A 38 -18.76 5.44 -0.08
CA ARG A 38 -18.33 6.81 0.26
C ARG A 38 -17.45 6.84 1.50
N GLU A 39 -17.80 6.09 2.55
CA GLU A 39 -16.95 5.95 3.73
C GLU A 39 -15.62 5.28 3.41
N VAL A 40 -15.65 4.19 2.64
CA VAL A 40 -14.45 3.50 2.14
C VAL A 40 -13.49 4.47 1.45
N ILE A 41 -14.03 5.34 0.59
CA ILE A 41 -13.24 6.33 -0.16
C ILE A 41 -12.71 7.40 0.80
N ARG A 42 -13.58 8.03 1.60
CA ARG A 42 -13.23 9.13 2.53
C ARG A 42 -12.17 8.74 3.55
N PHE A 43 -12.26 7.53 4.09
CA PHE A 43 -11.38 7.06 5.16
C PHE A 43 -10.21 6.21 4.67
N GLY A 44 -10.15 5.90 3.37
CA GLY A 44 -9.08 5.07 2.81
C GLY A 44 -9.12 3.64 3.32
N LEU A 45 -10.30 3.04 3.38
CA LEU A 45 -10.50 1.69 3.91
C LEU A 45 -10.54 0.64 2.78
N PRO A 46 -10.31 -0.65 3.09
CA PRO A 46 -10.64 -1.74 2.18
C PRO A 46 -12.14 -1.85 1.89
N VAL A 47 -12.49 -2.34 0.70
CA VAL A 47 -13.88 -2.59 0.31
C VAL A 47 -14.45 -3.79 1.12
N ARG A 48 -15.31 -3.50 2.10
CA ARG A 48 -15.98 -4.51 2.96
C ARG A 48 -17.49 -4.28 3.09
N CYS A 49 -18.13 -3.73 2.06
CA CYS A 49 -19.52 -3.28 2.09
C CYS A 49 -20.58 -4.40 2.07
N ARG A 50 -20.36 -5.43 2.88
CA ARG A 50 -21.14 -6.67 2.96
C ARG A 50 -21.11 -7.54 1.71
N TYR A 51 -20.03 -7.42 0.93
CA TYR A 51 -19.79 -8.22 -0.27
C TYR A 51 -19.13 -9.57 0.04
N GLU A 52 -18.96 -9.97 1.32
CA GLU A 52 -18.17 -11.15 1.69
C GLU A 52 -18.79 -12.46 1.20
N LYS A 53 -20.09 -12.45 0.88
CA LYS A 53 -20.78 -13.60 0.28
C LYS A 53 -20.52 -13.75 -1.21
N GLU A 54 -20.06 -12.70 -1.89
CA GLU A 54 -19.84 -12.65 -3.33
C GLU A 54 -18.34 -12.45 -3.63
N LYS A 55 -17.59 -13.57 -3.76
CA LYS A 55 -16.11 -13.57 -3.81
C LYS A 55 -15.50 -12.56 -4.80
N GLU A 56 -16.10 -12.38 -5.97
CA GLU A 56 -15.56 -11.50 -7.02
C GLU A 56 -15.96 -10.03 -6.87
N LEU A 57 -17.05 -9.72 -6.16
CA LEU A 57 -17.56 -8.35 -6.10
C LEU A 57 -16.60 -7.35 -5.44
N PRO A 58 -15.92 -7.65 -4.32
CA PRO A 58 -14.94 -6.73 -3.75
C PRO A 58 -13.86 -6.31 -4.76
N ARG A 59 -13.39 -7.25 -5.59
CA ARG A 59 -12.39 -7.01 -6.64
C ARG A 59 -12.96 -6.13 -7.76
N ILE A 60 -14.15 -6.45 -8.25
CA ILE A 60 -14.83 -5.66 -9.29
C ILE A 60 -15.06 -4.22 -8.82
N VAL A 61 -15.57 -4.06 -7.59
CA VAL A 61 -15.83 -2.76 -6.97
C VAL A 61 -14.53 -1.98 -6.76
N TYR A 62 -13.48 -2.61 -6.23
CA TYR A 62 -12.17 -1.98 -6.05
C TYR A 62 -11.62 -1.45 -7.38
N ASN A 63 -11.60 -2.29 -8.42
CA ASN A 63 -11.06 -1.92 -9.74
C ASN A 63 -11.89 -0.82 -10.40
N CYS A 64 -13.23 -0.84 -10.24
CA CYS A 64 -14.10 0.24 -10.69
C CYS A 64 -13.75 1.55 -9.98
N LEU A 65 -13.70 1.54 -8.64
CA LEU A 65 -13.40 2.72 -7.84
C LEU A 65 -12.03 3.32 -8.19
N GLN A 66 -10.99 2.50 -8.36
CA GLN A 66 -9.67 2.96 -8.80
C GLN A 66 -9.73 3.66 -10.17
N ARG A 67 -10.53 3.16 -11.12
CA ARG A 67 -10.68 3.78 -12.44
C ARG A 67 -11.42 5.11 -12.39
N GLU A 68 -12.47 5.22 -11.57
CA GLU A 68 -13.26 6.46 -11.43
C GLU A 68 -12.54 7.51 -10.58
N LEU A 69 -11.79 7.10 -9.55
CA LEU A 69 -11.09 8.03 -8.66
C LEU A 69 -9.81 8.59 -9.30
N PHE A 70 -9.16 7.82 -10.18
CA PHE A 70 -7.96 8.25 -10.91
C PHE A 70 -8.24 8.26 -12.41
N ASP A 71 -9.36 8.86 -12.82
CA ASP A 71 -9.94 8.84 -14.17
C ASP A 71 -9.14 9.63 -15.22
N LYS A 72 -8.45 10.68 -14.79
CA LYS A 72 -7.65 11.56 -15.66
C LYS A 72 -6.43 10.85 -16.24
N GLU A 73 -5.99 11.28 -17.42
CA GLU A 73 -4.89 10.64 -18.12
C GLU A 73 -3.58 10.73 -17.37
N GLU A 74 -3.31 11.90 -16.80
CA GLU A 74 -2.15 12.14 -15.94
C GLU A 74 -2.22 11.35 -14.62
N GLU A 75 -3.38 10.84 -14.21
CA GLU A 75 -3.56 10.08 -12.95
C GLU A 75 -3.56 8.57 -13.19
N LYS A 76 -3.62 8.08 -14.43
CA LYS A 76 -3.68 6.64 -14.74
C LYS A 76 -2.55 5.82 -14.12
N HIS A 77 -1.36 6.39 -14.04
CA HIS A 77 -0.20 5.74 -13.42
C HIS A 77 -0.34 5.55 -11.90
N GLN A 78 -1.29 6.23 -11.25
CA GLN A 78 -1.61 6.05 -9.83
C GLN A 78 -2.53 4.84 -9.58
N ARG A 79 -3.06 4.22 -10.64
CA ARG A 79 -3.94 3.06 -10.53
C ARG A 79 -3.13 1.81 -10.19
N VAL A 80 -3.68 0.97 -9.32
CA VAL A 80 -3.11 -0.31 -8.94
C VAL A 80 -4.18 -1.38 -9.01
N GLU A 81 -3.96 -2.41 -9.82
CA GLU A 81 -4.82 -3.60 -9.88
C GLU A 81 -4.76 -4.35 -8.54
N LEU A 82 -5.92 -4.85 -8.07
CA LEU A 82 -5.99 -5.52 -6.77
C LEU A 82 -5.10 -6.77 -6.70
N ASP A 83 -4.85 -7.39 -7.84
CA ASP A 83 -4.11 -8.64 -7.96
C ASP A 83 -2.66 -8.52 -7.45
N ASP A 84 -2.08 -7.31 -7.42
CA ASP A 84 -0.76 -7.04 -6.82
C ASP A 84 -0.73 -7.34 -5.29
N ILE A 85 -1.88 -7.49 -4.64
CA ILE A 85 -1.98 -7.79 -3.20
C ILE A 85 -1.25 -9.08 -2.80
N VAL A 86 -1.13 -10.06 -3.71
CA VAL A 86 -0.44 -11.32 -3.41
C VAL A 86 1.03 -11.09 -3.08
N CYS A 87 1.63 -10.03 -3.63
CA CYS A 87 3.00 -9.64 -3.35
C CYS A 87 3.23 -9.24 -1.88
N CYS A 88 2.18 -8.89 -1.13
CA CYS A 88 2.31 -8.61 0.30
C CYS A 88 2.80 -9.82 1.12
N GLN A 89 2.72 -11.04 0.58
CA GLN A 89 3.21 -12.24 1.25
C GLN A 89 4.72 -12.22 1.52
N VAL A 90 5.51 -11.39 0.83
CA VAL A 90 6.97 -11.26 1.08
C VAL A 90 7.28 -10.75 2.50
N PHE A 91 6.28 -10.18 3.19
CA PHE A 91 6.39 -9.69 4.55
C PHE A 91 6.02 -10.74 5.62
N LEU A 92 5.44 -11.90 5.27
CA LEU A 92 4.99 -12.93 6.23
C LEU A 92 6.10 -13.53 7.09
N LYS A 93 7.32 -13.56 6.58
CA LYS A 93 8.48 -14.23 7.21
C LYS A 93 9.53 -13.24 7.70
N ASP A 94 9.13 -12.01 8.01
CA ASP A 94 10.05 -11.02 8.55
C ASP A 94 10.32 -11.29 10.04
N GLN A 95 11.55 -11.70 10.34
CA GLN A 95 11.99 -11.95 11.71
C GLN A 95 11.97 -10.68 12.57
N PHE A 96 12.03 -9.50 11.93
CA PHE A 96 11.96 -8.20 12.61
C PHE A 96 10.53 -7.70 12.78
N ASP A 97 9.53 -8.35 12.15
CA ASP A 97 8.11 -8.05 12.31
C ASP A 97 7.34 -9.31 12.75
N PRO A 98 7.59 -9.82 13.98
CA PRO A 98 7.00 -11.07 14.47
C PRO A 98 5.48 -11.00 14.62
N LYS A 99 4.90 -9.79 14.58
CA LYS A 99 3.46 -9.58 14.64
C LYS A 99 2.82 -9.49 13.25
N GLY A 100 3.57 -9.60 12.14
CA GLY A 100 3.05 -9.47 10.78
C GLY A 100 2.37 -8.11 10.52
N ARG A 101 2.84 -7.05 11.17
CA ARG A 101 2.31 -5.69 11.02
C ARG A 101 2.46 -5.19 9.59
N CYS A 102 3.62 -5.41 8.96
CA CYS A 102 3.90 -4.97 7.60
C CYS A 102 3.01 -5.64 6.58
N GLU A 103 2.83 -6.95 6.69
CA GLU A 103 1.95 -7.70 5.80
C GLU A 103 0.51 -7.16 5.87
N ARG A 104 -0.01 -6.92 7.08
CA ARG A 104 -1.35 -6.32 7.27
C ARG A 104 -1.44 -4.91 6.71
N ILE A 105 -0.42 -4.07 6.93
CA ILE A 105 -0.37 -2.70 6.36
C ILE A 105 -0.36 -2.77 4.84
N CYS A 106 0.42 -3.69 4.27
CA CYS A 106 0.49 -3.89 2.83
C CYS A 106 -0.87 -4.31 2.27
N LYS A 107 -1.49 -5.36 2.81
CA LYS A 107 -2.81 -5.81 2.37
C LYS A 107 -3.84 -4.68 2.48
N THR A 108 -3.92 -4.01 3.62
CA THR A 108 -4.85 -2.89 3.82
C THR A 108 -4.61 -1.78 2.80
N ALA A 109 -3.36 -1.36 2.58
CA ALA A 109 -3.04 -0.30 1.63
C ALA A 109 -3.40 -0.71 0.20
N MET A 110 -3.08 -1.94 -0.20
CA MET A 110 -3.37 -2.48 -1.53
C MET A 110 -4.87 -2.64 -1.76
N GLU A 111 -5.64 -3.02 -0.74
CA GLU A 111 -7.10 -3.16 -0.79
C GLU A 111 -7.88 -1.83 -0.72
N SER A 112 -7.24 -0.71 -0.32
CA SER A 112 -7.89 0.60 -0.24
C SER A 112 -7.97 1.29 -1.60
N PRO A 113 -9.16 1.43 -2.23
CA PRO A 113 -9.28 1.92 -3.60
C PRO A 113 -9.05 3.43 -3.74
N SER A 114 -9.12 4.21 -2.65
CA SER A 114 -8.85 5.65 -2.69
C SER A 114 -7.38 6.01 -2.49
N TYR A 115 -6.51 5.03 -2.21
CA TYR A 115 -5.07 5.28 -2.19
C TYR A 115 -4.51 5.23 -3.60
N SER A 116 -3.69 6.24 -3.91
CA SER A 116 -2.89 6.27 -5.12
C SER A 116 -1.72 5.29 -4.99
N GLU A 117 -1.12 4.86 -6.11
CA GLU A 117 0.07 3.99 -6.09
C GLU A 117 1.15 4.57 -5.16
N THR A 118 1.44 5.86 -5.27
CA THR A 118 2.42 6.54 -4.41
C THR A 118 2.08 6.38 -2.92
N VAL A 119 0.82 6.60 -2.53
CA VAL A 119 0.40 6.48 -1.12
C VAL A 119 0.48 5.02 -0.64
N LYS A 120 0.10 4.06 -1.48
CA LYS A 120 0.21 2.63 -1.17
C LYS A 120 1.66 2.26 -0.91
N LEU A 121 2.56 2.63 -1.82
CA LEU A 121 4.00 2.33 -1.73
C LEU A 121 4.66 3.01 -0.53
N GLN A 122 4.31 4.27 -0.25
CA GLN A 122 4.81 4.99 0.91
C GLN A 122 4.47 4.26 2.21
N ARG A 123 3.20 3.90 2.42
CA ARG A 123 2.73 3.18 3.62
C ARG A 123 3.42 1.82 3.80
N ILE A 124 3.65 1.10 2.70
CA ILE A 124 4.32 -0.20 2.72
C ILE A 124 5.80 -0.02 3.04
N LYS A 125 6.47 0.97 2.45
CA LYS A 125 7.88 1.24 2.70
C LYS A 125 8.11 1.61 4.17
N GLU A 126 7.26 2.47 4.72
CA GLU A 126 7.35 2.95 6.11
C GLU A 126 7.08 1.89 7.16
N CYS A 127 6.38 0.80 6.82
CA CYS A 127 6.18 -0.28 7.77
C CYS A 127 7.45 -1.10 8.03
N THR A 128 8.39 -1.13 7.06
CA THR A 128 9.56 -1.99 7.11
C THR A 128 10.59 -1.46 8.11
N ILE A 129 11.01 -2.32 9.06
CA ILE A 129 11.87 -1.92 10.18
C ILE A 129 13.35 -1.86 9.78
N VAL A 130 13.77 -2.70 8.84
CA VAL A 130 15.15 -2.76 8.33
C VAL A 130 15.14 -2.36 6.86
N GLU A 131 16.08 -1.49 6.47
CA GLU A 131 16.19 -1.01 5.09
C GLU A 131 16.27 -2.17 4.09
N ASN A 132 15.18 -2.31 3.33
CA ASN A 132 15.03 -2.42 1.86
C ASN A 132 15.07 -3.76 1.09
N PRO A 133 15.48 -4.95 1.58
CA PRO A 133 15.36 -6.18 0.78
C PRO A 133 13.91 -6.60 0.52
N ARG A 134 13.04 -6.52 1.53
CA ARG A 134 11.64 -6.98 1.40
C ARG A 134 10.78 -6.02 0.58
N PHE A 135 10.98 -4.71 0.75
CA PHE A 135 10.30 -3.72 -0.08
C PHE A 135 10.77 -3.79 -1.54
N GLN A 136 12.07 -4.02 -1.79
CA GLN A 136 12.57 -4.30 -3.14
C GLN A 136 11.93 -5.56 -3.72
N CYS A 137 11.86 -6.66 -2.96
CA CYS A 137 11.21 -7.87 -3.45
C CYS A 137 9.71 -7.68 -3.70
N PHE A 138 9.01 -6.91 -2.87
CA PHE A 138 7.62 -6.54 -3.12
C PHE A 138 7.47 -5.83 -4.49
N ASN A 139 8.35 -4.87 -4.80
CA ASN A 139 8.32 -4.19 -6.10
C ASN A 139 8.68 -5.13 -7.26
N GLN A 140 9.65 -6.04 -7.07
CA GLN A 140 10.02 -7.04 -8.06
C GLN A 140 8.85 -7.98 -8.38
N CYS A 141 8.15 -8.46 -7.35
CA CYS A 141 6.95 -9.28 -7.50
C CYS A 141 5.88 -8.59 -8.37
N ARG A 142 5.62 -7.31 -8.12
CA ARG A 142 4.66 -6.52 -8.91
C ARG A 142 5.11 -6.29 -10.35
N ALA A 143 6.40 -6.05 -10.56
CA ALA A 143 6.96 -5.89 -11.91
C ALA A 143 6.76 -7.17 -12.74
N LEU A 144 7.13 -8.33 -12.19
CA LEU A 144 6.93 -9.63 -12.85
C LEU A 144 5.45 -9.91 -13.13
N ARG A 145 4.56 -9.56 -12.21
CA ARG A 145 3.11 -9.71 -12.42
C ARG A 145 2.61 -8.86 -13.60
N ARG A 146 3.10 -7.62 -13.72
CA ARG A 146 2.79 -6.71 -14.83
C ARG A 146 3.34 -7.21 -16.17
N GLU A 147 4.40 -8.01 -16.14
CA GLU A 147 4.93 -8.73 -17.32
C GLU A 147 4.11 -9.97 -17.69
N GLY A 148 3.03 -10.27 -16.95
CA GLY A 148 2.15 -11.43 -17.20
C GLY A 148 2.63 -12.72 -16.56
N ILE A 149 3.62 -12.67 -15.67
CA ILE A 149 4.12 -13.83 -14.96
C ILE A 149 3.16 -14.19 -13.82
N ASN A 150 2.78 -15.47 -13.75
CA ASN A 150 1.95 -16.01 -12.68
C ASN A 150 2.80 -16.17 -11.40
N ILE A 151 2.76 -15.18 -10.50
CA ILE A 151 3.59 -15.18 -9.30
C ILE A 151 3.15 -16.26 -8.29
N GLU A 152 1.87 -16.65 -8.33
CA GLU A 152 1.29 -17.63 -7.43
C GLU A 152 1.90 -19.03 -7.58
N VAL A 153 2.55 -19.32 -8.71
CA VAL A 153 3.28 -20.59 -8.93
C VAL A 153 4.77 -20.50 -8.61
N MET A 154 5.30 -19.31 -8.33
CA MET A 154 6.71 -19.10 -7.99
C MET A 154 6.92 -19.08 -6.47
N ARG A 155 8.07 -19.56 -6.01
CA ARG A 155 8.48 -19.33 -4.62
C ARG A 155 9.14 -17.96 -4.48
N GLN A 156 9.01 -17.36 -3.30
CA GLN A 156 9.54 -16.02 -3.02
C GLN A 156 11.06 -15.92 -3.28
N ASP A 157 11.82 -16.96 -2.95
CA ASP A 157 13.26 -17.06 -3.20
C ASP A 157 13.65 -17.14 -4.68
N GLU A 158 12.71 -17.50 -5.58
CA GLU A 158 12.96 -17.58 -7.02
C GLU A 158 12.99 -16.20 -7.69
N TYR A 159 12.40 -15.17 -7.07
CA TYR A 159 12.35 -13.81 -7.62
C TYR A 159 12.78 -12.71 -6.65
N CYS A 160 12.91 -13.00 -5.35
CA CYS A 160 13.65 -12.14 -4.44
C CYS A 160 15.15 -12.46 -4.60
N ASN A 161 15.97 -11.51 -5.07
CA ASN A 161 17.42 -11.63 -4.92
C ASN A 161 17.76 -11.65 -3.43
N THR A 162 17.91 -12.85 -2.88
CA THR A 162 18.42 -13.06 -1.53
C THR A 162 19.94 -12.98 -1.60
N THR A 163 20.49 -11.78 -1.79
CA THR A 163 21.78 -11.52 -1.17
C THR A 163 21.52 -11.68 0.32
N SER A 164 21.94 -12.82 0.87
CA SER A 164 22.04 -13.04 2.30
C SER A 164 22.70 -11.80 2.89
N THR A 165 21.92 -10.91 3.49
CA THR A 165 22.46 -9.83 4.27
C THR A 165 23.03 -10.48 5.52
N GLN A 166 24.30 -10.91 5.44
CA GLN A 166 25.17 -10.79 6.59
C GLN A 166 25.14 -9.32 6.97
N HIS A 167 24.20 -8.96 7.85
CA HIS A 167 24.12 -7.60 8.36
C HIS A 167 25.41 -7.31 9.15
N PRO A 168 25.97 -6.10 9.03
CA PRO A 168 27.01 -5.63 9.95
C PRO A 168 26.49 -5.78 11.39
N PRO A 169 27.35 -6.17 12.35
CA PRO A 169 26.92 -6.30 13.74
C PRO A 169 26.32 -4.98 14.19
N LEU A 170 25.14 -5.07 14.84
CA LEU A 170 24.49 -3.97 15.56
C LEU A 170 25.56 -3.22 16.36
N GLN A 171 26.02 -2.06 15.87
CA GLN A 171 26.75 -1.13 16.69
C GLN A 171 25.76 -0.65 17.75
N LYS A 172 25.86 -1.26 18.94
CA LYS A 172 25.29 -0.74 20.18
C LYS A 172 25.75 0.71 20.27
N LYS A 173 24.89 1.67 19.92
CA LYS A 173 25.07 3.06 20.31
C LYS A 173 24.98 3.07 21.83
N ILE A 174 26.14 2.96 22.47
CA ILE A 174 26.31 3.17 23.90
C ILE A 174 25.93 4.64 24.13
N PHE A 175 24.71 4.86 24.60
CA PHE A 175 24.33 6.10 25.24
C PHE A 175 25.17 6.23 26.51
N ARG A 176 26.37 6.83 26.41
CA ARG A 176 27.07 7.36 27.57
C ARG A 176 26.28 8.57 28.06
N ARG A 177 25.33 8.33 28.97
CA ARG A 177 24.83 9.38 29.87
C ARG A 177 26.01 9.84 30.71
N ARG A 178 26.61 10.97 30.37
CA ARG A 178 27.54 11.67 31.25
C ARG A 178 26.71 12.62 32.10
N TRP A 179 26.40 12.16 33.31
CA TRP A 179 26.13 13.07 34.42
C TRP A 179 27.44 13.79 34.74
N LEU A 180 27.40 15.12 34.73
CA LEU A 180 28.12 16.07 35.59
C LEU A 180 27.58 17.47 35.26
#